data_AF-A0A7W7ZIQ1-F1
#
_entry.id   AF-A0A7W7ZIQ1-F1
#
_cell.length_a   1.000
_cell.length_b   1.000
_cell.length_c   1.000
_cell.angle_alpha   90.00
_cell.angle_beta   90.00
_cell.angle_gamma   90.00
#
_symmetry.space_group_name_H-M   'P 1'
#
loop_
_entity.id
_entity.type
_entity.pdbx_description
1 polymer ?
#
loop_
_entity_poly.entity_id
_entity_poly.type
_entity_poly.pdbx_seq_one_letter_code
_entity_poly.pdbx_strand_id
1 'polypeptide(L)'
;MIADRAYDSDPLRERLAKRGIDLIVPYRENNKKRKHEDGRKLRRYKRRWIIERTNAWLGQFRRLLVRHEHLLSTYRAFFYLACLWITLRRCL
;
A
#
# COMPACT_ATOMS: atom_id res chain seq x y z
N MET A 1 4.02 -8.32 -7.65
CA MET A 1 4.04 -7.65 -6.33
C MET A 1 4.25 -6.16 -6.52
N ILE A 2 3.47 -5.31 -5.84
CA ILE A 2 3.72 -3.87 -5.76
C ILE A 2 4.38 -3.62 -4.39
N ALA A 3 5.49 -2.89 -4.36
CA ALA A 3 6.23 -2.63 -3.13
C ALA A 3 6.72 -1.18 -3.08
N ASP A 4 7.20 -0.73 -1.92
CA ASP A 4 7.80 0.60 -1.78
C ASP A 4 9.00 0.81 -2.69
N ARG A 5 9.23 2.08 -3.07
CA ARG A 5 10.46 2.54 -3.73
C ARG A 5 11.72 2.15 -2.96
N ALA A 6 11.61 1.93 -1.64
CA ALA A 6 12.70 1.42 -0.82
C ALA A 6 13.20 0.03 -1.28
N TYR A 7 12.33 -0.80 -1.86
CA TYR A 7 12.65 -2.13 -2.38
C TYR A 7 13.22 -2.13 -3.81
N ASP A 8 13.61 -0.97 -4.34
CA ASP A 8 14.31 -0.91 -5.62
C ASP A 8 15.67 -1.60 -5.53
N SER A 9 15.77 -2.79 -6.13
CA SER A 9 16.97 -3.62 -6.13
C SER A 9 16.90 -4.61 -7.30
N ASP A 10 17.86 -4.51 -8.24
CA ASP A 10 17.92 -5.42 -9.39
C ASP A 10 18.14 -6.89 -8.97
N PRO A 11 19.01 -7.23 -7.99
CA PRO A 11 19.09 -8.59 -7.46
C PRO A 11 17.76 -9.11 -6.89
N LEU A 12 16.97 -8.24 -6.27
CA LEU A 12 15.64 -8.60 -5.77
C LEU A 12 14.66 -8.87 -6.92
N ARG A 13 14.69 -8.04 -7.97
CA ARG A 13 13.89 -8.24 -9.20
C ARG A 13 14.18 -9.59 -9.83
N GLU A 14 15.46 -9.95 -9.99
CA GLU A 14 15.87 -11.23 -10.55
C GLU A 14 15.44 -12.42 -9.68
N ARG A 15 15.62 -12.33 -8.36
CA ARG A 15 15.19 -13.39 -7.43
C ARG A 15 13.68 -13.61 -7.46
N LEU A 16 12.90 -12.53 -7.55
CA LEU A 16 11.45 -12.61 -7.64
C LEU A 16 11.00 -13.10 -9.02
N ALA A 17 11.67 -12.68 -10.10
CA ALA A 17 11.41 -13.15 -11.45
C ALA A 17 11.64 -14.67 -11.57
N LYS A 18 12.70 -15.22 -10.94
CA LYS A 18 12.94 -16.67 -10.84
C LYS A 18 11.81 -17.43 -10.16
N ARG A 19 11.00 -16.75 -9.33
CA ARG A 19 9.81 -17.30 -8.66
C ARG A 19 8.51 -16.99 -9.42
N GLY A 20 8.59 -16.41 -10.62
CA GLY A 20 7.42 -15.96 -11.39
C GLY A 20 6.74 -14.71 -10.83
N ILE A 21 7.38 -14.00 -9.89
CA ILE A 21 6.82 -12.81 -9.24
C ILE A 21 7.42 -11.56 -9.89
N ASP A 22 6.57 -10.77 -10.53
CA ASP A 22 6.98 -9.50 -11.12
C ASP A 22 7.02 -8.38 -10.06
N LEU A 23 8.19 -7.78 -9.83
CA LEU A 23 8.35 -6.68 -8.87
C LEU A 23 8.05 -5.33 -9.54
N ILE A 24 6.93 -4.72 -9.16
CA ILE A 24 6.46 -3.43 -9.66
C ILE A 24 6.84 -2.34 -8.65
N VAL A 25 7.98 -1.73 -8.87
CA VAL A 25 8.55 -0.64 -8.05
C VAL A 25 9.18 0.39 -8.99
N PRO A 26 8.98 1.71 -8.77
CA PRO A 26 9.70 2.73 -9.51
C PRO A 26 11.19 2.71 -9.17
N TYR A 27 12.05 2.89 -10.17
CA TYR A 27 13.47 3.07 -9.92
C TYR A 27 13.73 4.31 -9.05
N ARG A 28 14.71 4.23 -8.16
CA ARG A 28 15.22 5.41 -7.42
C ARG A 28 15.90 6.37 -8.40
N GLU A 29 15.84 7.66 -8.12
CA GLU A 29 16.45 8.71 -8.97
C GLU A 29 17.95 8.50 -9.19
N ASN A 30 18.64 7.95 -8.19
CA ASN A 30 20.07 7.64 -8.27
C ASN A 30 20.39 6.44 -9.18
N ASN A 31 19.39 5.61 -9.52
CA ASN A 31 19.57 4.47 -10.41
C ASN A 31 19.29 4.87 -11.86
N LYS A 32 20.35 5.29 -12.55
CA LYS A 32 20.28 5.76 -13.95
C LYS A 32 20.05 4.62 -14.96
N LYS A 33 20.29 3.36 -14.58
CA LYS A 33 20.15 2.19 -15.45
C LYS A 33 18.82 1.50 -15.21
N ARG A 34 17.77 1.96 -15.90
CA ARG A 34 16.40 1.45 -15.78
C ARG A 34 16.16 0.17 -16.60
N LYS A 35 16.95 -0.88 -16.34
CA LYS A 35 16.99 -2.09 -17.17
C LYS A 35 15.65 -2.83 -17.27
N HIS A 36 14.83 -2.78 -16.23
CA HIS A 36 13.58 -3.54 -16.15
C HIS A 36 12.31 -2.66 -16.21
N GLU A 37 12.45 -1.37 -16.54
CA GLU A 37 11.32 -0.43 -16.54
C GLU A 37 10.60 -0.38 -17.89
N ASP A 38 9.54 -1.18 -18.04
CA ASP A 38 8.67 -1.18 -19.23
C ASP A 38 7.61 -0.03 -19.19
N GLY A 39 7.54 0.77 -18.12
CA GLY A 39 6.60 1.90 -17.94
C GLY A 39 5.11 1.51 -17.82
N ARG A 40 4.64 0.51 -18.57
CA ARG A 40 3.27 -0.03 -18.59
C ARG A 40 2.86 -0.57 -17.22
N LYS A 41 3.75 -1.35 -16.60
CA LYS A 41 3.54 -1.99 -15.29
C LYS A 41 3.43 -0.97 -14.15
N LEU A 42 4.10 0.18 -14.26
CA LEU A 42 4.05 1.27 -13.27
C LEU A 42 2.69 1.95 -13.16
N ARG A 43 1.81 1.80 -14.15
CA ARG A 43 0.41 2.25 -14.03
C ARG A 43 -0.30 1.57 -12.84
N ARG A 44 0.07 0.33 -12.51
CA ARG A 44 -0.45 -0.37 -11.32
C ARG A 44 0.10 0.23 -10.03
N TYR A 45 1.39 0.59 -10.01
CA TYR A 45 2.00 1.30 -8.88
C TYR A 45 1.28 2.63 -8.58
N LYS A 46 0.86 3.36 -9.63
CA LYS A 46 0.07 4.60 -9.43
C LYS A 46 -1.18 4.37 -8.60
N ARG A 47 -1.88 3.23 -8.70
CA ARG A 47 -3.11 2.98 -7.91
C ARG A 47 -2.84 2.81 -6.40
N ARG A 48 -1.59 2.68 -5.97
CA ARG A 48 -1.21 2.52 -4.56
C ARG A 48 -1.65 3.68 -3.69
N TRP A 49 -1.70 4.91 -4.23
CA TRP A 49 -2.17 6.09 -3.49
C TRP A 49 -3.58 5.91 -2.92
N ILE A 50 -4.43 5.09 -3.56
CA ILE A 50 -5.79 4.80 -3.08
C ILE A 50 -5.73 4.05 -1.75
N ILE A 51 -4.82 3.08 -1.62
CA ILE A 51 -4.63 2.29 -0.40
C ILE A 51 -3.99 3.15 0.68
N GLU A 52 -2.91 3.87 0.36
CA GLU A 52 -2.21 4.74 1.31
C GLU A 52 -3.14 5.81 1.89
N ARG A 53 -3.95 6.42 1.03
CA ARG A 53 -4.98 7.39 1.44
C ARG A 53 -6.06 6.75 2.32
N THR A 54 -6.48 5.52 2.01
CA THR A 54 -7.46 4.80 2.83
C THR A 54 -6.90 4.50 4.22
N ASN A 55 -5.65 4.06 4.30
CA ASN A 55 -4.95 3.86 5.57
C ASN A 55 -4.78 5.18 6.34
N ALA A 56 -4.50 6.30 5.65
CA ALA A 56 -4.42 7.61 6.29
C ALA A 56 -5.76 8.03 6.93
N TRP A 57 -6.89 7.78 6.27
CA TRP A 57 -8.22 8.04 6.86
C TRP A 57 -8.49 7.17 8.07
N LEU A 58 -8.15 5.88 8.01
CA LEU A 58 -8.28 4.99 9.16
C LEU A 58 -7.36 5.42 10.32
N GLY A 59 -6.17 5.94 10.02
CA GLY A 59 -5.23 6.49 11.00
C GLY A 59 -5.72 7.75 11.71
N GLN A 60 -6.73 8.46 11.18
CA GLN A 60 -7.35 9.59 11.89
C GLN A 60 -8.14 9.13 13.13
N PHE A 61 -8.62 7.89 13.13
CA PHE A 61 -9.30 7.31 14.29
C PHE A 61 -8.25 6.81 15.29
N ARG A 62 -7.91 7.62 16.29
CA ARG A 62 -6.90 7.29 17.32
C ARG A 62 -7.11 5.90 17.94
N ARG A 63 -8.37 5.50 18.13
CA ARG A 63 -8.78 4.21 18.69
C ARG A 63 -8.44 3.00 17.79
N LEU A 64 -8.27 3.23 16.48
CA LEU A 64 -7.80 2.23 15.52
C LEU A 64 -6.29 2.31 15.27
N LEU A 65 -5.72 3.52 15.32
CA LEU A 65 -4.28 3.75 15.15
C LEU A 65 -3.47 3.06 16.25
N VAL A 66 -3.86 3.30 17.52
CA VAL A 66 -3.28 2.64 18.68
C VAL A 66 -4.32 1.64 19.18
N ARG A 67 -3.93 0.36 19.22
CA ARG A 67 -4.82 -0.72 19.68
C ARG A 67 -4.98 -0.62 21.21
N HIS A 68 -5.92 0.22 21.63
CA HIS A 68 -6.34 0.33 23.03
C HIS A 68 -7.32 -0.78 23.43
N GLU A 69 -8.02 -1.39 22.46
CA GLU A 69 -9.03 -2.41 22.72
C GLU A 69 -8.39 -3.76 23.05
N HIS A 70 -8.75 -4.30 24.21
CA HIS A 70 -8.32 -5.63 24.66
C HIS A 70 -9.05 -6.74 23.88
N LEU A 71 -10.36 -6.59 23.66
CA LEU A 71 -11.16 -7.55 22.90
C LEU A 71 -11.09 -7.28 21.39
N LEU A 72 -10.86 -8.34 20.62
CA LEU A 72 -10.84 -8.28 19.16
C LEU A 72 -12.22 -7.92 18.58
N SER A 73 -13.31 -8.36 19.23
CA SER A 73 -14.68 -8.05 18.83
C SER A 73 -14.94 -6.54 18.86
N THR A 74 -14.53 -5.86 19.92
CA THR A 74 -14.68 -4.41 20.08
C THR A 74 -13.84 -3.64 19.05
N TYR A 75 -12.58 -4.05 18.85
CA TYR A 75 -11.74 -3.48 17.78
C TYR A 75 -12.40 -3.62 16.41
N ARG A 76 -12.95 -4.80 16.11
CA ARG A 76 -13.63 -5.08 14.84
C ARG A 76 -14.87 -4.19 14.66
N ALA A 77 -15.66 -3.97 15.71
CA ALA A 77 -16.81 -3.07 15.66
C ALA A 77 -16.40 -1.63 15.34
N PHE A 78 -15.35 -1.10 15.99
CA PHE A 78 -14.83 0.24 15.68
C PHE A 78 -14.24 0.33 14.28
N PHE A 79 -13.62 -0.73 13.78
CA PHE A 79 -13.12 -0.77 12.42
C PHE A 79 -14.25 -0.63 11.39
N TYR A 80 -15.34 -1.40 11.55
CA TYR A 80 -16.52 -1.27 10.69
C TYR A 80 -17.18 0.10 10.81
N LEU A 81 -17.25 0.66 12.02
CA LEU A 81 -17.79 2.01 12.23
C LEU A 81 -16.96 3.08 11.50
N ALA A 82 -15.62 2.98 11.53
CA ALA A 82 -14.75 3.87 10.80
C ALA A 82 -14.94 3.73 9.28
N CYS A 83 -15.07 2.51 8.76
CA CYS A 83 -15.38 2.28 7.35
C CYS A 83 -16.71 2.92 6.95
N LEU A 84 -17.77 2.68 7.74
CA LEU A 84 -19.10 3.28 7.52
C LEU A 84 -19.02 4.81 7.48
N TRP A 85 -18.36 5.41 8.46
CA TRP A 85 -18.21 6.86 8.56
C TRP A 85 -17.43 7.45 7.37
N ILE A 86 -16.34 6.79 6.95
CA ILE A 86 -15.56 7.18 5.77
C ILE A 86 -16.42 7.12 4.50
N THR A 87 -17.26 6.08 4.35
CA THR A 87 -18.15 5.95 3.19
C THR A 87 -19.25 6.99 3.19
N LEU A 88 -19.89 7.24 4.35
CA LEU A 88 -20.95 8.23 4.48
C LEU A 88 -20.46 9.64 4.11
N ARG A 89 -19.28 10.04 4.61
CA ARG A 89 -18.64 11.33 4.26
C ARG A 89 -18.25 11.49 2.78
N ARG A 90 -18.31 10.44 1.98
CA ARG A 90 -18.03 10.50 0.54
C ARG A 90 -19.26 10.45 -0.34
N CYS A 91 -20.31 9.80 0.14
CA CYS A 91 -21.56 9.66 -0.59
C CYS A 91 -22.49 10.86 -0.36
N LEU A 92 -22.39 11.50 0.81
CA LEU A 92 -23.04 12.76 1.17
C LEU A 92 -22.04 13.90 1.06
#